data_AF-Q48AH3-F1
#
_entry.id   AF-Q48AH3-F1
#
_cell.length_a   1.000
_cell.length_b   1.000
_cell.length_c   1.000
_cell.angle_alpha   90.00
_cell.angle_beta   90.00
_cell.angle_gamma   90.00
#
_symmetry.space_group_name_H-M   'P 1'
#
loop_
_entity.id
_entity.type
_entity.pdbx_description
1 polymer ?
#
loop_
_entity_poly.entity_id
_entity_poly.type
_entity_poly.pdbx_seq_one_letter_code
_entity_poly.pdbx_strand_id
1 'polypeptide(L)'
;MSAEWSIILLNAVIIVIAYVWVYPKLAGKNSNKVAIFDCVTSGLAVLIVANKYWGTGAEFNFLQFELNWFWFTLLSYSVIEIPIALWYFRASLIKGNADK
;
A
#
# COMPACT_ATOMS: atom_id res chain seq x y z
N MET A 1 1.42 -0.96 -23.31
CA MET A 1 2.16 -0.88 -22.03
C MET A 1 1.81 -2.12 -21.22
N SER A 2 2.79 -2.82 -20.64
CA SER A 2 2.52 -4.07 -19.92
C SER A 2 1.56 -3.81 -18.75
N ALA A 3 0.57 -4.67 -18.56
CA ALA A 3 -0.48 -4.51 -17.55
C ALA A 3 0.10 -4.35 -16.12
N GLU A 4 1.26 -4.95 -15.87
CA GLU A 4 2.03 -4.89 -14.62
C GLU A 4 2.38 -3.44 -14.23
N TRP A 5 2.87 -2.64 -15.18
CA TRP A 5 3.27 -1.25 -14.93
C TRP A 5 2.07 -0.37 -14.55
N SER A 6 0.90 -0.64 -15.12
CA SER A 6 -0.31 0.10 -14.75
C SER A 6 -0.74 -0.18 -13.31
N ILE A 7 -0.62 -1.43 -12.85
CA ILE A 7 -0.98 -1.80 -11.47
C ILE A 7 0.03 -1.24 -10.48
N ILE A 8 1.33 -1.32 -10.77
CA ILE A 8 2.37 -0.73 -9.92
C ILE A 8 2.16 0.78 -9.78
N LEU A 9 1.88 1.46 -10.89
CA LEU A 9 1.63 2.90 -10.89
C LEU A 9 0.35 3.26 -10.13
N LEU A 10 -0.71 2.46 -10.26
CA LEU A 10 -1.93 2.63 -9.47
C LEU A 10 -1.67 2.48 -7.97
N ASN A 11 -0.98 1.40 -7.56
CA ASN A 11 -0.61 1.17 -6.17
C ASN A 11 0.26 2.30 -5.62
N ALA A 12 1.25 2.77 -6.39
CA ALA A 12 2.10 3.88 -6.01
C ALA A 12 1.31 5.18 -5.80
N VAL A 13 0.36 5.50 -6.71
CA VAL A 13 -0.50 6.69 -6.56
C VAL A 13 -1.39 6.58 -5.33
N ILE A 14 -2.00 5.41 -5.08
CA ILE A 14 -2.83 5.17 -3.90
C ILE A 14 -2.01 5.36 -2.61
N ILE A 15 -0.79 4.81 -2.55
CA ILE A 15 0.09 4.94 -1.40
C ILE A 15 0.53 6.40 -1.21
N VAL A 16 0.88 7.11 -2.28
CA VAL A 16 1.25 8.53 -2.21
C VAL A 16 0.09 9.35 -1.68
N ILE A 17 -1.15 9.12 -2.13
CA ILE A 17 -2.32 9.84 -1.63
C ILE A 17 -2.57 9.49 -0.16
N ALA A 18 -2.48 8.22 0.22
CA ALA A 18 -2.61 7.82 1.62
C ALA A 18 -1.54 8.52 2.47
N TYR A 19 -0.28 8.53 2.05
CA TYR A 19 0.79 9.11 2.85
C TYR A 19 0.82 10.63 2.88
N VAL A 20 0.46 11.31 1.79
CA VAL A 20 0.52 12.77 1.70
C VAL A 20 -0.74 13.43 2.28
N TRP A 21 -1.90 12.75 2.28
CA TRP A 21 -3.15 13.33 2.80
C TRP A 21 -3.64 12.70 4.09
N VAL A 22 -3.55 11.38 4.22
CA VAL A 22 -4.10 10.66 5.38
C VAL A 22 -3.12 10.68 6.55
N TYR A 23 -1.84 10.42 6.29
CA TYR A 23 -0.82 10.36 7.34
C TYR A 23 -0.50 11.69 8.03
N PRO A 24 -0.39 12.87 7.37
CA PRO A 24 -0.21 14.14 8.09
C PRO A 24 -1.42 14.51 8.95
N LYS A 25 -2.62 14.04 8.56
CA LYS A 25 -3.84 14.19 9.37
C LYS A 25 -3.85 13.24 10.58
N LEU A 26 -3.02 12.20 10.57
CA LEU A 26 -2.92 11.14 11.60
C LEU A 26 -1.65 11.20 12.46
N ALA A 27 -0.64 11.97 12.06
CA ALA A 27 0.66 12.18 12.73
C ALA A 27 0.57 12.68 14.18
N GLY A 28 -0.65 12.80 14.72
CA GLY A 28 -0.92 13.20 16.08
C GLY A 28 -0.74 12.11 17.14
N LYS A 29 -1.22 10.85 16.98
CA LYS A 29 -1.34 10.03 18.22
C LYS A 29 -1.65 8.52 18.23
N ASN A 30 -1.82 7.76 17.13
CA ASN A 30 -2.20 6.33 17.30
C ASN A 30 -1.78 5.39 16.16
N SER A 31 -0.90 4.43 16.45
CA SER A 31 -0.51 3.33 15.55
C SER A 31 -1.70 2.44 15.13
N ASN A 32 -2.76 2.37 15.95
CA ASN A 32 -3.98 1.62 15.63
C ASN A 32 -4.73 2.20 14.42
N LYS A 33 -4.72 3.54 14.25
CA LYS A 33 -5.36 4.18 13.09
C LYS A 33 -4.62 3.91 11.78
N VAL A 34 -3.30 3.73 11.86
CA VAL A 34 -2.48 3.36 10.70
C VAL A 34 -2.89 1.99 10.15
N ALA A 35 -3.05 1.00 11.03
CA ALA A 35 -3.47 -0.35 10.64
C ALA A 35 -4.87 -0.40 10.01
N ILE A 36 -5.84 0.39 10.53
CA ILE A 36 -7.18 0.46 9.93
C ILE A 36 -7.11 1.06 8.52
N PHE A 37 -6.34 2.13 8.35
CA PHE A 37 -6.21 2.78 7.05
C PHE A 37 -5.51 1.90 6.04
N ASP A 38 -4.48 1.16 6.46
CA ASP A 38 -3.78 0.23 5.56
C ASP A 38 -4.67 -0.94 5.11
N CYS A 39 -5.52 -1.46 6.00
CA CYS A 39 -6.57 -2.42 5.63
C CYS A 39 -7.59 -1.83 4.63
N VAL A 40 -8.02 -0.58 4.83
CA VAL A 40 -8.95 0.09 3.90
C VAL A 40 -8.28 0.38 2.56
N THR A 41 -7.02 0.80 2.57
CA THR A 41 -6.28 1.22 1.39
C THR A 41 -5.87 0.04 0.53
N SER A 42 -5.39 -1.05 1.15
CA SER A 42 -5.16 -2.32 0.48
C SER A 42 -6.45 -2.90 -0.10
N GLY A 43 -7.56 -2.86 0.65
CA GLY A 43 -8.88 -3.29 0.18
C GLY A 43 -9.36 -2.48 -1.04
N LEU A 44 -9.19 -1.15 -1.02
CA LEU A 44 -9.51 -0.29 -2.16
C LEU A 44 -8.64 -0.56 -3.37
N ALA A 45 -7.32 -0.73 -3.18
CA ALA A 45 -6.40 -1.06 -4.26
C ALA A 45 -6.80 -2.38 -4.94
N VAL A 46 -7.08 -3.42 -4.14
CA VAL A 46 -7.57 -4.70 -4.64
C VAL A 46 -8.90 -4.55 -5.35
N LEU A 47 -9.86 -3.77 -4.83
CA LEU A 47 -11.15 -3.56 -5.49
C LEU A 47 -11.04 -2.84 -6.84
N ILE A 48 -10.15 -1.86 -6.97
CA ILE A 48 -9.94 -1.14 -8.23
C ILE A 48 -9.32 -2.08 -9.28
N VAL A 49 -8.30 -2.84 -8.88
CA VAL A 49 -7.69 -3.84 -9.77
C VAL A 49 -8.68 -4.96 -10.10
N ALA A 50 -9.45 -5.42 -9.11
CA ALA A 50 -10.53 -6.38 -9.30
C ALA A 50 -11.47 -5.89 -10.38
N ASN A 51 -12.04 -4.68 -10.25
CA ASN A 51 -13.00 -4.13 -11.20
C ASN A 51 -12.43 -4.05 -12.63
N LYS A 52 -11.15 -3.69 -12.76
CA LYS A 52 -10.51 -3.53 -14.07
C LYS A 52 -10.10 -4.83 -14.74
N TYR A 53 -9.65 -5.82 -13.97
CA TYR A 53 -9.14 -7.09 -14.48
C TYR A 53 -10.13 -8.26 -14.26
N TRP A 54 -11.32 -7.98 -13.72
CA TRP A 54 -12.38 -8.97 -13.53
C TRP A 54 -12.72 -9.64 -14.86
N GLY A 55 -12.58 -10.98 -14.93
CA GLY A 55 -12.91 -11.74 -16.13
C GLY A 55 -11.88 -11.64 -17.27
N THR A 56 -10.77 -10.92 -17.10
CA THR A 56 -9.72 -10.81 -18.14
C THR A 56 -8.73 -11.97 -18.14
N GLY A 57 -8.72 -12.82 -17.10
CA GLY A 57 -7.77 -13.93 -16.98
C GLY A 57 -6.31 -13.49 -16.99
N ALA A 58 -6.03 -12.21 -16.70
CA ALA A 58 -4.69 -11.65 -16.80
C ALA A 58 -3.77 -12.24 -15.72
N GLU A 59 -2.73 -12.94 -16.18
CA GLU A 59 -1.65 -13.46 -15.35
C GLU A 59 -0.54 -12.40 -15.28
N PHE A 60 -0.07 -12.13 -14.06
CA PHE A 60 0.94 -11.10 -13.82
C PHE A 60 2.21 -11.75 -13.30
N ASN A 61 3.36 -11.40 -13.88
CA ASN A 61 4.63 -11.95 -13.42
C ASN A 61 5.20 -11.06 -12.31
N PHE A 62 5.37 -11.60 -11.11
CA PHE A 62 6.00 -10.92 -9.99
C PHE A 62 7.26 -11.67 -9.60
N LEU A 63 8.45 -11.08 -9.87
CA LEU A 63 9.75 -11.66 -9.47
C LEU A 63 9.87 -13.15 -9.84
N GLN A 64 9.50 -13.50 -11.09
CA GLN A 64 9.49 -14.86 -11.65
C GLN A 64 8.32 -15.78 -11.23
N PHE A 65 7.37 -15.29 -10.43
CA PHE A 65 6.14 -16.03 -10.11
C PHE A 65 4.95 -15.50 -10.91
N GLU A 66 4.20 -16.39 -11.55
CA GLU A 66 2.92 -16.06 -12.15
C GLU A 66 1.86 -15.96 -11.05
N LEU A 67 1.33 -14.76 -10.86
CA LEU A 67 0.35 -14.45 -9.83
C LEU A 67 -0.91 -13.89 -10.47
N ASN A 68 -2.04 -14.20 -9.82
CA ASN A 68 -3.29 -13.55 -10.13
C ASN A 68 -3.22 -12.05 -9.77
N TRP A 69 -4.05 -11.24 -10.43
CA TRP A 69 -4.19 -9.81 -10.16
C TRP A 69 -4.36 -9.49 -8.67
N PHE A 70 -5.04 -10.35 -7.91
CA PHE A 70 -5.20 -10.20 -6.46
C PHE A 70 -3.86 -10.25 -5.72
N TRP A 71 -3.10 -11.34 -5.91
CA TRP A 71 -1.82 -11.56 -5.25
C TRP A 71 -0.76 -10.55 -5.70
N PHE A 72 -0.75 -10.23 -6.99
CA PHE A 72 0.17 -9.21 -7.54
C PHE A 72 -0.06 -7.84 -6.88
N THR A 73 -1.33 -7.44 -6.74
CA THR A 73 -1.68 -6.15 -6.13
C THR A 73 -1.32 -6.14 -4.66
N LEU A 74 -1.66 -7.20 -3.92
CA LEU A 74 -1.35 -7.33 -2.49
C LEU A 74 0.16 -7.29 -2.23
N LEU A 75 0.95 -8.10 -2.95
CA LEU A 75 2.40 -8.16 -2.80
C LEU A 75 3.07 -6.83 -3.18
N SER A 76 2.72 -6.25 -4.34
CA SER A 76 3.26 -4.94 -4.73
C SER A 76 2.94 -3.86 -3.70
N TYR A 77 1.71 -3.87 -3.19
CA TYR A 77 1.26 -2.93 -2.17
C TYR A 77 2.07 -3.10 -0.87
N SER A 78 2.18 -4.32 -0.34
CA SER A 78 2.94 -4.62 0.87
C SER A 78 4.44 -4.28 0.74
N VAL A 79 5.06 -4.54 -0.42
CA VAL A 79 6.49 -4.21 -0.64
C VAL A 79 6.75 -2.70 -0.52
N ILE A 80 5.80 -1.86 -0.94
CA ILE A 80 5.93 -0.40 -0.84
C ILE A 80 5.50 0.07 0.57
N GLU A 81 4.49 -0.54 1.16
CA GLU A 81 3.97 -0.16 2.47
C GLU A 81 4.90 -0.50 3.62
N ILE A 82 5.50 -1.70 3.65
CA ILE A 82 6.41 -2.14 4.72
C ILE A 82 7.54 -1.12 5.01
N PRO A 83 8.33 -0.64 4.04
CA PRO A 83 9.41 0.30 4.32
C PRO A 83 8.89 1.64 4.85
N ILE A 84 7.72 2.05 4.37
CA ILE A 84 7.03 3.27 4.77
C ILE A 84 6.51 3.15 6.22
N ALA A 85 5.83 2.05 6.55
CA ALA A 85 5.36 1.75 7.90
C ALA A 85 6.54 1.66 8.88
N LEU A 86 7.63 0.98 8.50
CA LEU A 86 8.86 0.92 9.30
C LEU A 86 9.46 2.30 9.54
N TRP A 87 9.51 3.17 8.52
CA TRP A 87 9.99 4.54 8.67
C TRP A 87 9.12 5.34 9.65
N TYR A 88 7.80 5.19 9.58
CA TYR A 88 6.87 5.83 10.50
C TYR A 88 6.98 5.35 11.94
N PHE A 89 7.10 4.03 12.15
CA PHE A 89 7.34 3.48 13.47
C PHE A 89 8.66 4.02 14.06
N ARG A 90 9.72 4.10 13.27
CA ARG A 90 10.98 4.73 13.71
C ARG A 90 10.79 6.21 14.06
N ALA A 91 10.12 6.98 13.21
CA ALA A 91 9.87 8.40 13.48
C ALA A 91 9.04 8.63 14.75
N SER A 92 8.04 7.77 14.99
CA SER A 92 7.22 7.82 16.21
C SER A 92 8.01 7.46 17.46
N LEU A 93 8.90 6.46 17.41
CA LEU A 93 9.77 6.10 18.53
C LEU A 93 10.79 7.20 18.86
N ILE A 94 11.36 7.86 17.84
CA ILE A 94 12.30 8.98 18.05
C ILE A 94 11.61 10.15 18.76
N LYS A 95 10.36 10.44 18.40
CA LYS A 95 9.59 11.54 19.02
C LYS A 95 9.19 11.25 20.47
N GLY A 96 9.00 9.98 20.83
CA GLY A 96 8.74 9.57 22.22
C GLY A 96 9.95 9.61 23.16
N ASN A 97 11.17 9.67 22.62
CA ASN A 97 12.41 9.75 23.40
C ASN A 97 12.93 11.19 23.58
N ALA A 98 12.34 12.16 22.89
CA ALA A 98 12.65 13.59 23.03
C ALA A 98 11.83 14.28 24.14
N ASP A 99 10.86 13.56 24.73
CA ASP A 99 9.98 14.02 25.83
C ASP A 99 10.38 13.39 27.18
N LYS A 100 11.57 12.76 27.27
CA LYS A 100 12.14 12.23 28.51
C LYS A 100 13.39 13.01 28.92
#